data_AF-A0A924YQJ0-F1
#
_entry.id   AF-A0A924YQJ0-F1
#
_cell.length_a   1.000
_cell.length_b   1.000
_cell.length_c   1.000
_cell.angle_alpha   90.00
_cell.angle_beta   90.00
_cell.angle_gamma   90.00
#
_symmetry.space_group_name_H-M   'P 1'
#
loop_
_entity.id
_entity.type
_entity.pdbx_description
1 polymer ?
#
loop_
_entity_poly.entity_id
_entity_poly.type
_entity_poly.pdbx_seq_one_letter_code
_entity_poly.pdbx_strand_id
1 'polypeptide(L)'
;TFSLLAASVLLFFAAELSQSNDGESGGRRAFGAVEGRRFEVEVSGPFDLWNGPWWRWVRIPTSAFHHANLLHLFCNVSTLWFLGPLMERRMRRAAYLGFWFFSATVPLVPEYYFGNYPIGLSGVACAMFGWCLIERQYDSALARRLDDRVVRSFWMFLFLFLGLSAIGWLPIANVAHFVGVGYGWLNARASRHRNGRMAWIAAHALLPLAIYGVLHPFWNARYHAFLGRTAQNADGLSAGVPHFREAVRRDPGLPKVWLSLAVEQASQGDHLSAWKLTIEGLQHNRSSEELAEFARTVWRFLPEQDQEAGREVLRLAFVEDAPSWSKNLRMAKPSTEEESLGR
;
A
#
# COMPACT_ATOMS: atom_id res chain seq x y z
N THR A 1 -10.44 2.19 -28.47
CA THR A 1 -9.18 1.60 -27.94
C THR A 1 -8.01 2.55 -28.04
N PHE A 2 -7.72 3.06 -29.24
CA PHE A 2 -6.56 3.93 -29.51
C PHE A 2 -6.41 5.10 -28.52
N SER A 3 -7.48 5.85 -28.25
CA SER A 3 -7.44 7.00 -27.32
C SER A 3 -7.02 6.62 -25.90
N LEU A 4 -7.41 5.44 -25.40
CA LEU A 4 -7.04 4.98 -24.05
C LEU A 4 -5.58 4.57 -24.00
N LEU A 5 -5.06 3.91 -25.04
CA LEU A 5 -3.64 3.58 -25.16
C LEU A 5 -2.78 4.84 -25.29
N ALA A 6 -3.20 5.79 -26.12
CA ALA A 6 -2.53 7.07 -26.28
C ALA A 6 -2.45 7.82 -24.94
N ALA A 7 -3.54 7.83 -24.16
CA ALA A 7 -3.54 8.43 -22.82
C ALA A 7 -2.49 7.77 -21.90
N SER A 8 -2.39 6.43 -21.89
CA SER A 8 -1.38 5.73 -21.08
C SER A 8 0.05 6.06 -21.49
N VAL A 9 0.33 6.13 -22.79
CA VAL A 9 1.66 6.46 -23.32
C VAL A 9 2.01 7.92 -22.99
N LEU A 10 1.09 8.85 -23.22
CA LEU A 10 1.28 10.27 -22.92
C LEU A 10 1.51 10.50 -21.42
N LEU A 11 0.72 9.86 -20.55
CA LEU A 11 0.88 9.96 -19.10
C LEU A 11 2.22 9.40 -18.63
N PHE A 12 2.68 8.30 -19.22
CA PHE A 12 4.01 7.76 -18.91
C PHE A 12 5.12 8.75 -19.25
N PHE A 13 5.15 9.30 -20.47
CA PHE A 13 6.18 10.27 -20.85
C PHE A 13 6.06 11.59 -20.09
N ALA A 14 4.85 12.05 -19.77
CA ALA A 14 4.67 13.23 -18.93
C ALA A 14 5.24 13.02 -17.51
N ALA A 15 5.05 11.84 -16.93
CA ALA A 15 5.63 11.49 -15.63
C ALA A 15 7.16 11.39 -15.67
N GLU A 16 7.75 10.86 -16.74
CA GLU A 16 9.21 10.81 -16.92
C GLU A 16 9.81 12.22 -17.12
N LEU A 17 9.17 13.06 -17.94
CA LEU A 17 9.61 14.45 -18.17
C LEU A 17 9.53 15.29 -16.88
N SER A 18 8.45 15.14 -16.11
CA SER A 18 8.31 15.79 -14.81
C SER A 18 9.44 15.42 -13.85
N GLN A 19 9.88 14.16 -13.86
CA GLN A 19 10.99 13.71 -13.01
C GLN A 19 12.34 14.26 -13.47
N SER A 20 12.53 14.46 -14.78
CA SER A 20 13.78 15.00 -15.34
C SER A 20 13.99 16.50 -15.09
N ASN A 21 12.90 17.26 -14.86
CA ASN A 21 12.95 18.71 -14.63
C ASN A 21 13.23 19.10 -13.17
N ASP A 22 13.07 18.17 -12.22
CA ASP A 22 13.41 18.37 -10.81
C ASP A 22 14.94 18.19 -10.61
N GLY A 23 15.71 19.17 -11.08
CA GLY A 23 17.18 19.21 -10.97
C GLY A 23 17.72 19.05 -9.54
N GLU A 24 18.86 18.36 -9.43
CA GLU A 24 19.79 18.32 -8.27
C GLU A 24 19.19 18.10 -6.86
N SER A 25 18.10 17.33 -6.76
CA SER A 25 17.78 16.58 -5.53
C SER A 25 17.33 15.17 -5.90
N GLY A 26 18.30 14.42 -6.42
CA GLY A 26 18.15 13.03 -6.85
C GLY A 26 17.57 12.14 -5.76
N GLY A 27 16.53 11.40 -6.14
CA GLY A 27 15.94 10.32 -5.34
C GLY A 27 14.41 10.38 -5.28
N ARG A 28 13.75 9.64 -6.18
CA ARG A 28 12.36 9.18 -6.01
C ARG A 28 11.28 10.27 -5.80
N ARG A 29 11.31 11.32 -6.62
CA ARG A 29 10.18 12.28 -6.68
C ARG A 29 9.16 11.87 -7.74
N ALA A 30 8.42 10.82 -7.39
CA ALA A 30 7.10 10.46 -7.91
C ALA A 30 6.48 9.33 -7.06
N PHE A 31 7.31 8.61 -6.29
CA PHE A 31 6.87 7.57 -5.36
C PHE A 31 7.74 7.63 -4.12
N GLY A 32 7.16 8.11 -3.02
CA GLY A 32 7.86 8.60 -1.84
C GLY A 32 9.06 7.78 -1.38
N ALA A 33 10.22 8.42 -1.33
CA ALA A 33 11.25 8.13 -0.33
C ALA A 33 12.17 9.34 -0.15
N VAL A 34 11.83 10.18 0.83
CA VAL A 34 12.80 10.83 1.72
C VAL A 34 12.53 10.18 3.07
N GLU A 35 13.53 9.90 3.90
CA GLU A 35 13.38 9.10 5.13
C GLU A 35 12.28 9.62 6.10
N GLY A 36 12.01 10.94 6.07
CA GLY A 36 10.84 11.57 6.71
C GLY A 36 9.51 11.41 5.95
N ARG A 37 9.53 11.39 4.61
CA ARG A 37 8.37 11.15 3.73
C ARG A 37 7.99 9.68 3.56
N ARG A 38 8.85 8.73 3.94
CA ARG A 38 8.55 7.30 3.86
C ARG A 38 7.38 6.94 4.77
N PHE A 39 7.33 7.55 5.96
CA PHE A 39 6.18 7.45 6.86
C PHE A 39 4.96 8.14 6.26
N GLU A 40 5.07 9.37 5.73
CA GLU A 40 3.92 10.07 5.11
C GLU A 40 3.28 9.27 3.98
N VAL A 41 4.06 8.60 3.12
CA VAL A 41 3.53 7.73 2.05
C VAL A 41 3.02 6.39 2.59
N GLU A 42 3.63 5.87 3.66
CA GLU A 42 3.18 4.65 4.33
C GLU A 42 1.87 4.86 5.10
N VAL A 43 1.63 6.07 5.61
CA VAL A 43 0.39 6.44 6.29
C VAL A 43 -0.60 7.20 5.42
N SER A 44 -0.28 7.83 4.29
CA SER A 44 -1.33 8.47 3.46
C SER A 44 -2.09 7.49 2.56
N GLY A 45 -1.61 6.24 2.48
CA GLY A 45 -2.01 5.27 1.47
C GLY A 45 -1.44 5.64 0.10
N PRO A 46 -1.50 4.75 -0.91
CA PRO A 46 -1.03 5.09 -2.24
C PRO A 46 -1.89 6.21 -2.80
N PHE A 47 -1.30 7.10 -3.58
CA PHE A 47 -2.05 8.18 -4.22
C PHE A 47 -2.93 8.97 -3.22
N ASP A 48 -2.50 9.13 -1.97
CA ASP A 48 -3.21 9.79 -0.87
C ASP A 48 -4.71 9.44 -0.78
N LEU A 49 -5.06 8.17 -0.95
CA LEU A 49 -6.46 7.73 -0.94
C LEU A 49 -7.16 7.99 0.39
N TRP A 50 -6.43 7.97 1.50
CA TRP A 50 -7.00 8.09 2.85
C TRP A 50 -7.17 9.54 3.32
N ASN A 51 -6.44 10.46 2.70
CA ASN A 51 -6.54 11.89 2.99
C ASN A 51 -7.55 12.53 2.04
N GLY A 52 -8.23 13.61 2.42
CA GLY A 52 -8.97 14.49 1.50
C GLY A 52 -10.38 14.07 1.04
N PRO A 53 -10.91 14.73 -0.02
CA PRO A 53 -12.33 14.68 -0.37
C PRO A 53 -12.79 13.36 -0.99
N TRP A 54 -14.10 13.09 -0.87
CA TRP A 54 -14.73 11.84 -1.30
C TRP A 54 -14.43 11.44 -2.75
N TRP A 55 -14.20 12.38 -3.67
CA TRP A 55 -13.95 12.09 -5.10
C TRP A 55 -12.61 11.39 -5.38
N ARG A 56 -11.71 11.26 -4.38
CA ARG A 56 -10.40 10.62 -4.57
C ARG A 56 -10.45 9.16 -5.00
N TRP A 57 -11.59 8.47 -4.86
CA TRP A 57 -11.77 7.12 -5.42
C TRP A 57 -11.46 7.06 -6.93
N VAL A 58 -11.60 8.17 -7.67
CA VAL A 58 -11.23 8.27 -9.10
C VAL A 58 -9.74 7.98 -9.34
N ARG A 59 -8.88 8.12 -8.31
CA ARG A 59 -7.46 7.75 -8.38
C ARG A 59 -7.28 6.24 -8.58
N ILE A 60 -8.24 5.39 -8.19
CA ILE A 60 -8.20 3.94 -8.41
C ILE A 60 -8.12 3.63 -9.92
N PRO A 61 -9.14 3.93 -10.76
CA PRO A 61 -9.04 3.67 -12.19
C PRO A 61 -7.94 4.49 -12.89
N THR A 62 -7.57 5.66 -12.35
CA THR A 62 -6.49 6.48 -12.92
C THR A 62 -5.10 5.85 -12.71
N SER A 63 -4.88 5.14 -11.60
CA SER A 63 -3.64 4.41 -11.33
C SER A 63 -3.32 3.35 -12.39
N ALA A 64 -4.35 2.81 -13.05
CA ALA A 64 -4.20 1.85 -14.13
C ALA A 64 -3.46 2.45 -15.35
N PHE A 65 -3.49 3.77 -15.54
CA PHE A 65 -2.76 4.44 -16.63
C PHE A 65 -1.27 4.68 -16.32
N HIS A 66 -0.85 4.52 -15.06
CA HIS A 66 0.54 4.70 -14.64
C HIS A 66 1.33 3.41 -14.87
N HIS A 67 2.62 3.54 -15.19
CA HIS A 67 3.47 2.39 -15.50
C HIS A 67 4.82 2.55 -14.80
N ALA A 68 5.36 1.45 -14.30
CA ALA A 68 6.58 1.45 -13.48
C ALA A 68 7.86 1.59 -14.30
N ASN A 69 7.84 1.16 -15.56
CA ASN A 69 8.96 1.22 -16.49
C ASN A 69 8.47 0.96 -17.93
N LEU A 70 9.38 1.17 -18.89
CA LEU A 70 9.09 1.04 -20.32
C LEU A 70 8.67 -0.39 -20.72
N LEU A 71 9.28 -1.43 -20.14
CA LEU A 71 8.93 -2.83 -20.43
C LEU A 71 7.49 -3.14 -19.97
N HIS A 72 7.11 -2.67 -18.78
CA HIS A 72 5.76 -2.81 -18.25
C HIS A 72 4.74 -2.08 -19.12
N LEU A 73 5.04 -0.85 -19.56
CA LEU A 73 4.20 -0.11 -20.51
C LEU A 73 4.04 -0.88 -21.83
N PHE A 74 5.15 -1.34 -22.40
CA PHE A 74 5.17 -2.06 -23.67
C PHE A 74 4.29 -3.32 -23.62
N CYS A 75 4.42 -4.14 -22.56
CA CYS A 75 3.63 -5.36 -22.41
C CYS A 75 2.12 -5.07 -22.31
N ASN A 76 1.74 -4.05 -21.52
CA ASN A 76 0.34 -3.66 -21.35
C ASN A 76 -0.26 -3.11 -22.65
N VAL A 77 0.43 -2.16 -23.29
CA VAL A 77 -0.03 -1.54 -24.54
C VAL A 77 -0.13 -2.57 -25.65
N SER A 78 0.86 -3.46 -25.81
CA SER A 78 0.84 -4.50 -26.85
C SER A 78 -0.33 -5.46 -26.66
N THR A 79 -0.60 -5.88 -25.42
CA THR A 79 -1.70 -6.80 -25.11
C THR A 79 -3.06 -6.16 -25.39
N LEU A 80 -3.24 -4.91 -24.97
CA LEU A 80 -4.49 -4.17 -25.18
C LEU A 80 -4.68 -3.73 -26.63
N TRP A 81 -3.59 -3.45 -27.35
CA TRP A 81 -3.63 -3.21 -28.79
C TRP A 81 -4.16 -4.44 -29.53
N PHE A 82 -3.78 -5.64 -29.08
CA PHE A 82 -4.27 -6.89 -29.65
C PHE A 82 -5.74 -7.17 -29.27
N LEU A 83 -6.08 -7.13 -27.98
CA LEU A 83 -7.42 -7.52 -27.48
C LEU A 83 -8.48 -6.44 -27.68
N GLY A 84 -8.12 -5.16 -27.53
CA GLY A 84 -9.04 -4.03 -27.53
C GLY A 84 -9.89 -3.94 -28.82
N PRO A 85 -9.30 -3.98 -30.03
CA PRO A 85 -10.07 -3.97 -31.27
C PRO A 85 -10.98 -5.18 -31.45
N LEU A 86 -10.65 -6.33 -30.85
CA LEU A 86 -11.50 -7.52 -30.91
C LEU A 86 -12.79 -7.29 -30.11
N MET A 87 -12.71 -6.62 -28.96
CA MET A 87 -13.86 -6.30 -28.12
C MET A 87 -14.64 -5.10 -28.63
N GLU A 88 -13.96 -4.03 -29.02
CA GLU A 88 -14.57 -2.76 -29.46
C GLU A 88 -15.50 -2.95 -30.66
N ARG A 89 -15.19 -3.90 -31.56
CA ARG A 89 -16.06 -4.24 -32.70
C ARG A 89 -17.33 -5.01 -32.32
N ARG A 90 -17.35 -5.63 -31.13
CA ARG A 90 -18.44 -6.49 -30.64
C ARG A 90 -19.29 -5.82 -29.58
N MET A 91 -18.77 -4.77 -28.95
CA MET A 91 -19.46 -4.03 -27.89
C MET A 91 -19.95 -2.69 -28.41
N ARG A 92 -21.13 -2.27 -27.94
CA ARG A 92 -21.56 -0.87 -28.11
C ARG A 92 -20.55 0.05 -27.40
N ARG A 93 -20.29 1.23 -27.95
CA ARG A 93 -19.30 2.19 -27.41
C ARG A 93 -19.44 2.42 -25.91
N ALA A 94 -20.66 2.66 -25.42
CA ALA A 94 -20.92 2.86 -23.99
C ALA A 94 -20.62 1.62 -23.13
N ALA A 95 -20.94 0.42 -23.63
CA ALA A 95 -20.63 -0.82 -22.94
C ALA A 95 -19.12 -1.09 -22.90
N TYR A 96 -18.40 -0.75 -23.98
CA TYR A 96 -16.94 -0.86 -24.03
C TYR A 96 -16.25 0.11 -23.06
N LEU A 97 -16.70 1.36 -23.00
CA LEU A 97 -16.18 2.35 -22.04
C LEU A 97 -16.48 1.95 -20.59
N GLY A 98 -17.72 1.49 -20.31
CA GLY A 98 -18.09 0.98 -19.00
C GLY A 98 -17.24 -0.24 -18.60
N PHE A 99 -17.03 -1.18 -19.53
CA PHE A 99 -16.15 -2.33 -19.31
C PHE A 99 -14.73 -1.87 -18.95
N TRP A 100 -14.16 -0.94 -19.72
CA TRP A 100 -12.84 -0.36 -19.44
C TRP A 100 -12.75 0.24 -18.05
N PHE A 101 -13.68 1.13 -17.71
CA PHE A 101 -13.70 1.79 -16.41
C PHE A 101 -13.77 0.80 -15.25
N PHE A 102 -14.69 -0.17 -15.30
CA PHE A 102 -14.84 -1.14 -14.23
C PHE A 102 -13.70 -2.17 -14.21
N SER A 103 -13.16 -2.56 -15.36
CA SER A 103 -11.96 -3.43 -15.42
C SER A 103 -10.68 -2.74 -14.95
N ALA A 104 -10.64 -1.40 -14.96
CA ALA A 104 -9.57 -0.62 -14.35
C ALA A 104 -9.79 -0.39 -12.85
N THR A 105 -10.99 -0.71 -12.32
CA THR A 105 -11.35 -0.47 -10.91
C THR A 105 -11.42 -1.77 -10.12
N VAL A 106 -12.28 -2.71 -10.53
CA VAL A 106 -12.60 -3.94 -9.79
C VAL A 106 -11.36 -4.78 -9.46
N PRO A 107 -10.40 -4.99 -10.37
CA PRO A 107 -9.22 -5.78 -10.04
C PRO A 107 -8.27 -5.13 -9.05
N LEU A 108 -8.29 -3.80 -8.92
CA LEU A 108 -7.43 -3.06 -7.99
C LEU A 108 -7.99 -3.00 -6.56
N VAL A 109 -9.32 -3.05 -6.40
CA VAL A 109 -9.98 -3.04 -5.09
C VAL A 109 -9.40 -4.09 -4.12
N PRO A 110 -9.30 -5.39 -4.47
CA PRO A 110 -8.75 -6.39 -3.56
C PRO A 110 -7.25 -6.21 -3.30
N GLU A 111 -6.46 -5.75 -4.28
CA GLU A 111 -5.04 -5.43 -4.04
C GLU A 111 -4.91 -4.35 -2.97
N TYR A 112 -5.70 -3.28 -3.09
CA TYR A 112 -5.67 -2.17 -2.13
C TYR A 112 -6.17 -2.62 -0.75
N TYR A 113 -7.13 -3.53 -0.70
CA TYR A 113 -7.61 -4.15 0.53
C TYR A 113 -6.47 -4.89 1.28
N PHE A 114 -5.57 -5.54 0.54
CA PHE A 114 -4.38 -6.21 1.08
C PHE A 114 -3.18 -5.27 1.29
N GLY A 115 -3.34 -3.96 1.05
CA GLY A 115 -2.26 -2.98 1.19
C GLY A 115 -1.23 -3.04 0.06
N ASN A 116 -1.53 -3.74 -1.04
CA ASN A 116 -0.75 -3.70 -2.27
C ASN A 116 -1.28 -2.60 -3.16
N TYR A 117 -0.39 -1.83 -3.78
CA TYR A 117 -0.78 -0.65 -4.53
C TYR A 117 -0.25 -0.69 -5.97
N PRO A 118 -0.74 -1.64 -6.78
CA PRO A 118 -0.23 -1.83 -8.11
C PRO A 118 -0.70 -0.75 -9.07
N ILE A 119 0.09 -0.57 -10.13
CA ILE A 119 -0.19 0.35 -11.24
C ILE A 119 -0.23 -0.42 -12.55
N GLY A 120 -0.84 0.18 -13.57
CA GLY A 120 -0.80 -0.33 -14.93
C GLY A 120 -2.08 -1.03 -15.38
N LEU A 121 -2.16 -1.22 -16.70
CA LEU A 121 -3.35 -1.73 -17.38
C LEU A 121 -3.43 -3.26 -17.44
N SER A 122 -2.54 -3.98 -16.76
CA SER A 122 -2.49 -5.44 -16.83
C SER A 122 -3.77 -6.11 -16.30
N GLY A 123 -4.42 -5.55 -15.28
CA GLY A 123 -5.74 -6.01 -14.80
C GLY A 123 -6.85 -5.84 -15.87
N VAL A 124 -6.84 -4.73 -16.60
CA VAL A 124 -7.74 -4.48 -17.74
C VAL A 124 -7.47 -5.50 -18.85
N ALA A 125 -6.20 -5.74 -19.19
CA ALA A 125 -5.82 -6.72 -20.19
C ALA A 125 -6.30 -8.14 -19.82
N CYS A 126 -6.17 -8.51 -18.55
CA CYS A 126 -6.68 -9.78 -18.02
C CYS A 126 -8.20 -9.86 -18.11
N ALA A 127 -8.92 -8.77 -17.81
CA ALA A 127 -10.36 -8.71 -18.01
C ALA A 127 -10.76 -8.85 -19.48
N MET A 128 -10.06 -8.18 -20.40
CA MET A 128 -10.31 -8.35 -21.82
C MET A 128 -10.10 -9.79 -22.27
N PHE A 129 -9.02 -10.42 -21.79
CA PHE A 129 -8.74 -11.82 -22.06
C PHE A 129 -9.87 -12.72 -21.54
N GLY A 130 -10.27 -12.55 -20.28
CA GLY A 130 -11.37 -13.29 -19.66
C GLY A 130 -12.70 -13.16 -20.41
N TRP A 131 -13.02 -11.97 -20.90
CA TRP A 131 -14.19 -11.73 -21.74
C TRP A 131 -14.10 -12.48 -23.07
N CYS A 132 -12.95 -12.40 -23.74
CA CYS A 132 -12.72 -13.07 -25.02
C CYS A 132 -12.76 -14.60 -24.91
N LEU A 133 -12.38 -15.18 -23.77
CA LEU A 133 -12.48 -16.64 -23.53
C LEU A 133 -13.91 -17.18 -23.66
N ILE A 134 -14.92 -16.34 -23.36
CA ILE A 134 -16.32 -16.72 -23.48
C ILE A 134 -16.85 -16.41 -24.86
N GLU A 135 -16.59 -15.21 -25.36
CA GLU A 135 -17.14 -14.80 -26.66
C GLU A 135 -16.53 -15.58 -27.84
N ARG A 136 -15.30 -16.10 -27.72
CA ARG A 136 -14.71 -16.98 -28.75
C ARG A 136 -15.49 -18.27 -28.97
N GLN A 137 -16.35 -18.69 -28.04
CA GLN A 137 -17.19 -19.89 -28.19
C GLN A 137 -18.37 -19.65 -29.14
N TYR A 138 -18.73 -18.39 -29.37
CA TYR A 138 -19.91 -17.99 -30.15
C TYR A 138 -19.56 -17.20 -31.41
N ASP A 139 -18.33 -16.68 -31.48
CA ASP A 139 -17.84 -15.91 -32.62
C ASP A 139 -16.62 -16.60 -33.25
N SER A 140 -16.84 -17.21 -34.41
CA SER A 140 -15.79 -17.93 -35.14
C SER A 140 -14.65 -17.03 -35.62
N ALA A 141 -14.92 -15.74 -35.88
CA ALA A 141 -13.88 -14.79 -36.26
C ALA A 141 -12.99 -14.44 -35.07
N LEU A 142 -13.57 -14.33 -33.86
CA LEU A 142 -12.82 -14.19 -32.62
C LEU A 142 -12.02 -15.46 -32.32
N ALA A 143 -12.63 -16.64 -32.45
CA ALA A 143 -11.98 -17.93 -32.23
C ALA A 143 -10.74 -18.14 -33.12
N ARG A 144 -10.79 -17.71 -34.38
CA ARG A 144 -9.65 -17.76 -35.30
C ARG A 144 -8.52 -16.80 -34.91
N ARG A 145 -8.83 -15.63 -34.38
CA ARG A 145 -7.84 -14.63 -33.95
C ARG A 145 -7.24 -14.97 -32.59
N LEU A 146 -8.06 -15.52 -31.70
CA LEU A 146 -7.70 -15.99 -30.38
C LEU A 146 -7.80 -17.52 -30.37
N ASP A 147 -6.91 -18.16 -31.13
CA ASP A 147 -6.85 -19.62 -31.23
C ASP A 147 -6.32 -20.25 -29.92
N ASP A 148 -6.32 -21.57 -29.84
CA ASP A 148 -5.92 -22.27 -28.62
C ASP A 148 -4.43 -22.09 -28.29
N ARG A 149 -3.59 -21.82 -29.30
CA ARG A 149 -2.17 -21.54 -29.06
C ARG A 149 -2.02 -20.18 -28.37
N VAL A 150 -2.70 -19.15 -28.86
CA VAL A 150 -2.68 -17.82 -28.24
C VAL A 150 -3.26 -17.90 -26.83
N VAL A 151 -4.40 -18.58 -26.63
CA VAL A 151 -4.98 -18.77 -25.28
C VAL A 151 -4.00 -19.46 -24.33
N ARG A 152 -3.32 -20.52 -24.77
CA ARG A 152 -2.29 -21.18 -23.96
C ARG A 152 -1.14 -20.24 -23.61
N SER A 153 -0.68 -19.41 -24.56
CA SER A 153 0.38 -18.44 -24.29
C SER A 153 0.00 -17.40 -23.23
N PHE A 154 -1.25 -16.90 -23.24
CA PHE A 154 -1.74 -16.00 -22.20
C PHE A 154 -1.74 -16.66 -20.81
N TRP A 155 -2.21 -17.91 -20.71
CA TRP A 155 -2.18 -18.65 -19.46
C TRP A 155 -0.76 -18.93 -18.98
N MET A 156 0.14 -19.37 -19.88
CA MET A 156 1.54 -19.58 -19.54
C MET A 156 2.19 -18.31 -18.99
N PHE A 157 1.89 -17.15 -19.59
CA PHE A 157 2.41 -15.87 -19.13
C PHE A 157 1.87 -15.48 -17.73
N LEU A 158 0.58 -15.68 -17.49
CA LEU A 158 -0.04 -15.45 -16.17
C LEU A 158 0.58 -16.33 -15.08
N PHE A 159 0.75 -17.63 -15.34
CA PHE A 159 1.34 -18.55 -14.37
C PHE A 159 2.85 -18.35 -14.19
N LEU A 160 3.58 -17.95 -15.25
CA LEU A 160 4.97 -17.55 -15.15
C LEU A 160 5.12 -16.35 -14.20
N PHE A 161 4.28 -15.33 -14.36
CA PHE A 161 4.28 -14.14 -13.51
C PHE A 161 3.91 -14.45 -12.06
N LEU A 162 2.94 -15.33 -11.84
CA LEU A 162 2.65 -15.85 -10.51
C LEU A 162 3.89 -16.50 -9.87
N GLY A 163 4.61 -17.35 -10.61
CA GLY A 163 5.83 -17.99 -10.15
C GLY A 163 6.96 -17.01 -9.85
N LEU A 164 7.20 -16.04 -10.74
CA LEU A 164 8.23 -15.00 -10.56
C LEU A 164 7.98 -14.11 -9.34
N SER A 165 6.72 -13.83 -9.02
CA SER A 165 6.36 -13.12 -7.78
C SER A 165 6.52 -13.97 -6.55
N ALA A 166 6.15 -15.26 -6.61
CA ALA A 166 6.26 -16.16 -5.46
C ALA A 166 7.72 -16.34 -4.98
N ILE A 167 8.69 -16.27 -5.90
CA ILE A 167 10.13 -16.33 -5.58
C ILE A 167 10.75 -14.95 -5.30
N GLY A 168 9.96 -13.88 -5.30
CA GLY A 168 10.40 -12.52 -4.98
C GLY A 168 11.23 -11.82 -6.06
N TRP A 169 11.36 -12.39 -7.26
CA TRP A 169 12.16 -11.80 -8.35
C TRP A 169 11.47 -10.60 -9.00
N LEU A 170 10.15 -10.69 -9.20
CA LEU A 170 9.38 -9.60 -9.78
C LEU A 170 8.06 -9.46 -9.02
N PRO A 171 7.84 -8.37 -8.27
CA PRO A 171 6.57 -8.15 -7.58
C PRO A 171 5.50 -7.80 -8.62
N ILE A 172 4.56 -8.72 -8.83
CA ILE A 172 3.46 -8.59 -9.79
C ILE A 172 2.13 -8.67 -9.05
N ALA A 173 1.18 -7.86 -9.51
CA ALA A 173 -0.18 -7.76 -8.99
C ALA A 173 -1.04 -8.97 -9.41
N ASN A 174 -0.69 -10.15 -8.92
CA ASN A 174 -1.36 -11.40 -9.32
C ASN A 174 -2.84 -11.41 -8.94
N VAL A 175 -3.22 -10.80 -7.81
CA VAL A 175 -4.63 -10.71 -7.41
C VAL A 175 -5.40 -9.89 -8.46
N ALA A 176 -4.86 -8.74 -8.89
CA ALA A 176 -5.47 -7.98 -9.97
C ALA A 176 -5.56 -8.76 -11.29
N HIS A 177 -4.57 -9.59 -11.63
CA HIS A 177 -4.62 -10.37 -12.87
C HIS A 177 -5.75 -11.40 -12.86
N PHE A 178 -5.81 -12.24 -11.82
CA PHE A 178 -6.83 -13.29 -11.75
C PHE A 178 -8.23 -12.74 -11.51
N VAL A 179 -8.38 -11.68 -10.69
CA VAL A 179 -9.66 -10.97 -10.53
C VAL A 179 -10.07 -10.32 -11.84
N GLY A 180 -9.12 -9.76 -12.60
CA GLY A 180 -9.34 -9.26 -13.96
C GLY A 180 -9.94 -10.34 -14.86
N VAL A 181 -9.27 -11.48 -15.01
CA VAL A 181 -9.77 -12.61 -15.82
C VAL A 181 -11.18 -13.02 -15.40
N GLY A 182 -11.41 -13.21 -14.09
CA GLY A 182 -12.71 -13.57 -13.55
C GLY A 182 -13.79 -12.52 -13.85
N TYR A 183 -13.48 -11.24 -13.68
CA TYR A 183 -14.38 -10.13 -13.98
C TYR A 183 -14.81 -10.13 -15.45
N GLY A 184 -13.86 -10.25 -16.38
CA GLY A 184 -14.15 -10.30 -17.81
C GLY A 184 -15.01 -11.50 -18.21
N TRP A 185 -14.66 -12.67 -17.68
CA TRP A 185 -15.39 -13.93 -17.90
C TRP A 185 -16.84 -13.85 -17.41
N LEU A 186 -17.06 -13.26 -16.22
CA LEU A 186 -18.39 -13.08 -15.66
C LEU A 186 -19.19 -12.04 -16.43
N ASN A 187 -18.55 -10.94 -16.84
CA ASN A 187 -19.17 -9.90 -17.65
C ASN A 187 -19.72 -10.48 -18.97
N ALA A 188 -18.90 -11.28 -19.68
CA ALA A 188 -19.31 -11.91 -20.92
C ALA A 188 -20.50 -12.84 -20.71
N ARG A 189 -20.44 -13.74 -19.71
CA ARG A 189 -21.56 -14.65 -19.40
C ARG A 189 -22.85 -13.91 -19.05
N ALA A 190 -22.75 -12.94 -18.15
CA ALA A 190 -23.90 -12.19 -17.67
C ALA A 190 -24.58 -11.42 -18.82
N SER A 191 -23.80 -10.94 -19.78
CA SER A 191 -24.31 -10.17 -20.93
C SER A 191 -25.24 -10.95 -21.86
N ARG A 192 -25.21 -12.30 -21.81
CA ARG A 192 -25.98 -13.17 -22.73
C ARG A 192 -27.46 -13.31 -22.39
N HIS A 193 -27.84 -13.13 -21.13
CA HIS A 193 -29.23 -13.32 -20.70
C HIS A 193 -29.71 -12.13 -19.87
N ARG A 194 -31.01 -11.80 -19.98
CA ARG A 194 -31.61 -10.63 -19.29
C ARG A 194 -31.36 -10.66 -17.77
N ASN A 195 -31.62 -11.80 -17.12
CA ASN A 195 -31.45 -11.96 -15.68
C ASN A 195 -29.97 -11.85 -15.27
N GLY A 196 -29.06 -12.40 -16.09
CA GLY A 196 -27.62 -12.26 -15.90
C GLY A 196 -27.17 -10.81 -15.92
N ARG A 197 -27.64 -10.02 -16.90
CA ARG A 197 -27.35 -8.57 -16.97
C ARG A 197 -27.87 -7.83 -15.75
N MET A 198 -29.09 -8.13 -15.29
CA MET A 198 -29.66 -7.50 -14.11
C MET A 198 -28.83 -7.84 -12.85
N ALA A 199 -28.48 -9.11 -12.66
CA ALA A 199 -27.61 -9.54 -11.57
C ALA A 199 -26.23 -8.88 -11.64
N TRP A 200 -25.66 -8.73 -12.84
CA TRP A 200 -24.39 -8.05 -13.05
C TRP A 200 -24.44 -6.57 -12.67
N ILE A 201 -25.48 -5.87 -13.11
CA ILE A 201 -25.70 -4.46 -12.74
C ILE A 201 -25.90 -4.34 -11.22
N ALA A 202 -26.70 -5.23 -10.62
CA ALA A 202 -26.91 -5.26 -9.18
C ALA A 202 -25.61 -5.52 -8.41
N ALA A 203 -24.75 -6.41 -8.89
CA ALA A 203 -23.44 -6.67 -8.29
C ALA A 203 -22.54 -5.42 -8.30
N HIS A 204 -22.63 -4.58 -9.33
CA HIS A 204 -21.88 -3.31 -9.37
C HIS A 204 -22.39 -2.29 -8.35
N ALA A 205 -23.62 -2.43 -7.85
CA ALA A 205 -24.12 -1.60 -6.77
C ALA A 205 -23.39 -1.85 -5.43
N LEU A 206 -22.63 -2.94 -5.30
CA LEU A 206 -21.76 -3.22 -4.15
C LEU A 206 -20.39 -2.54 -4.26
N LEU A 207 -20.01 -2.07 -5.47
CA LEU A 207 -18.70 -1.47 -5.70
C LEU A 207 -18.46 -0.19 -4.87
N PRO A 208 -19.43 0.72 -4.68
CA PRO A 208 -19.26 1.87 -3.79
C PRO A 208 -18.92 1.47 -2.35
N LEU A 209 -19.53 0.39 -1.83
CA LEU A 209 -19.22 -0.11 -0.49
C LEU A 209 -17.80 -0.68 -0.41
N ALA A 210 -17.39 -1.44 -1.44
CA ALA A 210 -16.03 -1.97 -1.52
C ALA A 210 -14.98 -0.84 -1.64
N ILE A 211 -15.25 0.17 -2.47
CA ILE A 211 -14.42 1.36 -2.59
C ILE A 211 -14.35 2.12 -1.27
N TYR A 212 -15.47 2.28 -0.56
CA TYR A 212 -15.50 2.91 0.75
C TYR A 212 -14.57 2.18 1.73
N GLY A 213 -14.60 0.84 1.75
CA GLY A 213 -13.67 0.05 2.56
C GLY A 213 -12.20 0.29 2.19
N VAL A 214 -11.88 0.48 0.91
CA VAL A 214 -10.51 0.81 0.45
C VAL A 214 -10.08 2.22 0.88
N LEU A 215 -10.99 3.18 0.89
CA LEU A 215 -10.73 4.55 1.35
C LEU A 215 -10.64 4.63 2.88
N HIS A 216 -11.34 3.75 3.58
CA HIS A 216 -11.41 3.70 5.04
C HIS A 216 -11.11 2.30 5.58
N PRO A 217 -9.88 1.79 5.40
CA PRO A 217 -9.53 0.42 5.82
C PRO A 217 -9.31 0.36 7.33
N PHE A 218 -10.40 0.39 8.11
CA PHE A 218 -10.41 0.40 9.58
C PHE A 218 -9.77 -0.85 10.23
N TRP A 219 -9.51 -1.89 9.45
CA TRP A 219 -8.74 -3.08 9.86
C TRP A 219 -7.22 -2.87 9.73
N ASN A 220 -6.75 -1.87 9.00
CA ASN A 220 -5.34 -1.66 8.69
C ASN A 220 -4.64 -0.78 9.76
N ALA A 221 -3.50 -1.25 10.27
CA ALA A 221 -2.74 -0.53 11.30
C ALA A 221 -2.19 0.82 10.81
N ARG A 222 -1.69 0.88 9.56
CA ARG A 222 -1.15 2.11 8.95
C ARG A 222 -2.24 3.16 8.75
N TYR A 223 -3.48 2.74 8.50
CA TYR A 223 -4.61 3.66 8.44
C TYR A 223 -4.95 4.27 9.80
N HIS A 224 -4.82 3.52 10.89
CA HIS A 224 -4.93 4.11 12.23
C HIS A 224 -3.75 5.04 12.54
N ALA A 225 -2.52 4.68 12.14
CA ALA A 225 -1.37 5.58 12.27
C ALA A 225 -1.57 6.90 11.49
N PHE A 226 -2.21 6.83 10.32
CA PHE A 226 -2.62 8.00 9.54
C PHE A 226 -3.61 8.89 10.30
N LEU A 227 -4.74 8.32 10.74
CA LEU A 227 -5.76 9.05 11.48
C LEU A 227 -5.18 9.70 12.73
N GLY A 228 -4.31 8.98 13.45
CA GLY A 228 -3.61 9.51 14.61
C GLY A 228 -2.74 10.71 14.28
N ARG A 229 -1.98 10.66 13.18
CA ARG A 229 -1.16 11.80 12.74
C ARG A 229 -2.00 12.97 12.25
N THR A 230 -3.09 12.71 11.52
CA THR A 230 -4.01 13.77 11.08
C THR A 230 -4.66 14.47 12.27
N ALA A 231 -5.15 13.72 13.25
CA ALA A 231 -5.72 14.26 14.48
C ALA A 231 -4.66 15.04 15.29
N GLN A 232 -3.45 14.49 15.40
CA GLN A 232 -2.32 15.15 16.06
C GLN A 232 -1.99 16.51 15.44
N ASN A 233 -1.98 16.60 14.11
CA ASN A 233 -1.68 17.83 13.39
C ASN A 233 -2.81 18.87 13.49
N ALA A 234 -4.06 18.43 13.63
CA ALA A 234 -5.22 19.31 13.73
C ALA A 234 -5.46 19.81 15.15
N ASP A 235 -5.43 18.90 16.13
CA ASP A 235 -5.95 19.13 17.48
C ASP A 235 -4.90 18.91 18.59
N GLY A 236 -3.65 18.61 18.22
CA GLY A 236 -2.52 18.43 19.16
C GLY A 236 -2.23 16.97 19.54
N LEU A 237 -1.11 16.74 20.25
CA LEU A 237 -0.54 15.40 20.51
C LEU A 237 -1.55 14.37 21.03
N SER A 238 -2.35 14.74 22.05
CA SER A 238 -3.28 13.82 22.70
C SER A 238 -4.43 13.37 21.80
N ALA A 239 -4.80 14.14 20.78
CA ALA A 239 -5.87 13.77 19.84
C ALA A 239 -5.50 12.54 18.99
N GLY A 240 -4.21 12.32 18.74
CA GLY A 240 -3.73 11.17 17.96
C GLY A 240 -3.68 9.85 18.75
N VAL A 241 -3.65 9.92 20.09
CA VAL A 241 -3.39 8.76 20.97
C VAL A 241 -4.37 7.59 20.76
N PRO A 242 -5.70 7.79 20.68
CA PRO A 242 -6.64 6.68 20.49
C PRO A 242 -6.34 5.88 19.22
N HIS A 243 -5.99 6.59 18.14
CA HIS A 243 -5.65 5.97 16.86
C HIS A 243 -4.28 5.29 16.89
N PHE A 244 -3.27 5.89 17.52
CA PHE A 244 -1.96 5.24 17.64
C PHE A 244 -2.01 3.96 18.47
N ARG A 245 -2.81 3.92 19.54
CA ARG A 245 -3.03 2.68 20.31
C ARG A 245 -3.70 1.61 19.45
N GLU A 246 -4.67 2.00 18.64
CA GLU A 246 -5.39 1.09 17.75
C GLU A 246 -4.52 0.57 16.59
N ALA A 247 -3.55 1.37 16.15
CA ALA A 247 -2.52 0.98 15.19
C ALA A 247 -1.56 -0.06 15.79
N VAL A 248 -0.98 0.21 16.96
CA VAL A 248 -0.08 -0.74 17.66
C VAL A 248 -0.77 -2.05 17.99
N ARG A 249 -2.05 -2.00 18.40
CA ARG A 249 -2.86 -3.21 18.67
C ARG A 249 -2.98 -4.12 17.44
N ARG A 250 -3.00 -3.55 16.22
CA ARG A 250 -3.07 -4.31 14.96
C ARG A 250 -1.70 -4.74 14.48
N ASP A 251 -0.73 -3.84 14.56
CA ASP A 251 0.64 -4.07 14.11
C ASP A 251 1.63 -3.37 15.06
N PRO A 252 2.21 -4.12 16.01
CA PRO A 252 3.21 -3.58 16.92
C PRO A 252 4.57 -3.38 16.23
N GLY A 253 4.75 -3.80 14.97
CA GLY A 253 5.95 -3.60 14.16
C GLY A 253 6.12 -2.20 13.57
N LEU A 254 5.33 -1.21 14.03
CA LEU A 254 5.37 0.17 13.55
C LEU A 254 6.13 1.08 14.54
N PRO A 255 7.46 1.24 14.41
CA PRO A 255 8.28 1.94 15.42
C PRO A 255 7.89 3.40 15.60
N LYS A 256 7.50 4.09 14.51
CA LYS A 256 7.10 5.50 14.53
C LYS A 256 5.78 5.74 15.28
N VAL A 257 4.92 4.73 15.38
CA VAL A 257 3.67 4.82 16.14
C VAL A 257 3.95 4.72 17.63
N TRP A 258 4.81 3.79 18.05
CA TRP A 258 5.32 3.70 19.42
C TRP A 258 5.98 5.01 19.86
N LEU A 259 6.84 5.57 19.00
CA LEU A 259 7.48 6.85 19.27
C LEU A 259 6.44 7.97 19.46
N SER A 260 5.37 7.99 18.66
CA SER A 260 4.33 9.02 18.76
C SER A 260 3.56 8.93 20.09
N LEU A 261 3.28 7.72 20.57
CA LEU A 261 2.69 7.50 21.90
C LEU A 261 3.65 7.91 23.02
N ALA A 262 4.93 7.55 22.92
CA ALA A 262 5.92 7.84 23.95
C ALA A 262 6.25 9.34 24.05
N VAL A 263 6.32 10.04 22.91
CA VAL A 263 6.50 11.51 22.84
C VAL A 263 5.34 12.23 23.53
N GLU A 264 4.10 11.76 23.32
CA GLU A 264 2.94 12.37 23.96
C GLU A 264 3.00 12.26 25.49
N GLN A 265 3.35 11.09 26.03
CA GLN A 265 3.55 10.91 27.48
C GLN A 265 4.70 11.76 28.03
N ALA A 266 5.83 11.80 27.33
CA ALA A 266 6.96 12.64 27.73
C ALA A 266 6.59 14.13 27.74
N SER A 267 5.79 14.58 26.78
CA SER A 267 5.33 15.98 26.70
C SER A 267 4.41 16.38 27.86
N GLN A 268 3.76 15.40 28.50
CA GLN A 268 2.95 15.59 29.72
C GLN A 268 3.79 15.50 31.00
N GLY A 269 5.09 15.24 30.88
CA GLY A 269 6.00 15.05 32.01
C GLY A 269 6.02 13.62 32.57
N ASP A 270 5.22 12.69 32.03
CA ASP A 270 5.24 11.29 32.44
C ASP A 270 6.35 10.51 31.70
N HIS A 271 7.59 10.75 32.15
CA HIS A 271 8.79 10.13 31.60
C HIS A 271 8.84 8.61 31.84
N LEU A 272 8.22 8.11 32.91
CA LEU A 272 8.19 6.67 33.19
C LEU A 272 7.25 5.93 32.24
N SER A 273 6.07 6.48 31.94
CA SER A 273 5.18 5.92 30.92
C SER A 273 5.76 6.04 29.52
N ALA A 274 6.41 7.16 29.20
CA ALA A 274 7.16 7.31 27.95
C ALA A 274 8.27 6.25 27.81
N TRP A 275 9.01 5.98 28.90
CA TRP A 275 10.04 4.95 28.93
C TRP A 275 9.45 3.56 28.67
N LYS A 276 8.37 3.20 29.38
CA LYS A 276 7.67 1.91 29.20
C LYS A 276 7.25 1.69 27.75
N LEU A 277 6.57 2.67 27.14
CA LEU A 277 6.15 2.60 25.74
C LEU A 277 7.32 2.47 24.77
N THR A 278 8.43 3.16 25.04
CA THR A 278 9.61 3.10 24.17
C THR A 278 10.29 1.73 24.25
N ILE A 279 10.41 1.18 25.45
CA ILE A 279 10.97 -0.17 25.67
C ILE A 279 10.08 -1.24 25.04
N GLU A 280 8.76 -1.17 25.23
CA GLU A 280 7.80 -2.08 24.58
C GLU A 280 7.90 -2.00 23.05
N GLY A 281 7.99 -0.78 22.50
CA GLY A 281 8.25 -0.57 21.08
C GLY A 281 9.55 -1.20 20.59
N LEU A 282 10.64 -1.12 21.37
CA LEU A 282 11.92 -1.76 21.05
C LEU A 282 11.87 -3.29 21.11
N GLN A 283 11.02 -3.89 21.96
CA GLN A 283 10.84 -5.34 21.98
C GLN A 283 10.32 -5.85 20.63
N HIS A 284 9.36 -5.14 20.05
CA HIS A 284 8.81 -5.46 18.73
C HIS A 284 9.70 -5.00 17.57
N ASN A 285 10.55 -3.98 17.79
CA ASN A 285 11.33 -3.31 16.75
C ASN A 285 12.81 -3.20 17.15
N ARG A 286 13.47 -4.33 17.44
CA ARG A 286 14.82 -4.39 18.00
C ARG A 286 15.90 -3.64 17.21
N SER A 287 15.74 -3.49 15.90
CA SER A 287 16.70 -2.78 15.03
C SER A 287 16.39 -1.29 14.84
N SER A 288 15.38 -0.75 15.53
CA SER A 288 14.93 0.62 15.34
C SER A 288 15.81 1.62 16.12
N GLU A 289 16.75 2.27 15.42
CA GLU A 289 17.62 3.29 16.02
C GLU A 289 16.81 4.50 16.51
N GLU A 290 15.73 4.88 15.82
CA GLU A 290 14.85 6.00 16.23
C GLU A 290 14.28 5.79 17.66
N LEU A 291 13.87 4.55 17.95
CA LEU A 291 13.34 4.19 19.28
C LEU A 291 14.48 4.09 20.30
N ALA A 292 15.65 3.58 19.91
CA ALA A 292 16.80 3.50 20.80
C ALA A 292 17.32 4.89 21.19
N GLU A 293 17.36 5.84 20.25
CA GLU A 293 17.73 7.22 20.49
C GLU A 293 16.72 7.92 21.40
N PHE A 294 15.42 7.75 21.15
CA PHE A 294 14.40 8.30 22.02
C PHE A 294 14.46 7.70 23.43
N ALA A 295 14.69 6.39 23.56
CA ALA A 295 14.89 5.74 24.86
C ALA A 295 16.05 6.38 25.64
N ARG A 296 17.22 6.57 25.01
CA ARG A 296 18.37 7.28 25.64
C ARG A 296 17.97 8.67 26.13
N THR A 297 17.14 9.37 25.37
CA THR A 297 16.66 10.71 25.72
C THR A 297 15.74 10.66 26.93
N VAL A 298 14.70 9.82 26.90
CA VAL A 298 13.76 9.66 28.02
C VAL A 298 14.50 9.22 29.29
N TRP A 299 15.47 8.30 29.19
CA TRP A 299 16.26 7.87 30.34
C TRP A 299 17.00 9.02 31.03
N ARG A 300 17.57 9.96 30.26
CA ARG A 300 18.28 11.13 30.83
C ARG A 300 17.37 12.06 31.62
N PHE A 301 16.10 12.14 31.23
CA PHE A 301 15.10 12.97 31.90
C PHE A 301 14.26 12.17 32.91
N LEU A 302 14.51 10.87 33.06
CA LEU A 302 13.77 10.04 34.01
C LEU A 302 14.19 10.39 35.44
N PRO A 303 13.26 10.78 36.31
CA PRO A 303 13.57 11.12 37.71
C PRO A 303 14.26 9.98 38.44
N GLU A 304 15.18 10.30 39.37
CA GLU A 304 15.96 9.29 40.10
C GLU A 304 15.07 8.27 40.83
N GLN A 305 13.96 8.72 41.40
CA GLN A 305 12.95 7.89 42.07
C GLN A 305 12.33 6.82 41.15
N ASP A 306 12.30 7.05 39.83
CA ASP A 306 11.69 6.18 38.83
C ASP A 306 12.74 5.33 38.07
N GLN A 307 14.03 5.60 38.24
CA GLN A 307 15.09 4.87 37.53
C GLN A 307 15.10 3.37 37.84
N GLU A 308 14.78 2.98 39.08
CA GLU A 308 14.73 1.56 39.44
C GLU A 308 13.56 0.85 38.74
N ALA A 309 12.39 1.49 38.70
CA ALA A 309 11.26 0.99 37.91
C ALA A 309 11.62 0.91 36.42
N GLY A 310 12.35 1.90 35.89
CA GLY A 310 12.82 1.89 34.50
C GLY A 310 13.82 0.76 34.20
N ARG A 311 14.73 0.45 35.12
CA ARG A 311 15.63 -0.71 35.03
C ARG A 311 14.87 -2.03 35.04
N GLU A 312 13.88 -2.16 35.90
CA GLU A 312 13.05 -3.36 35.96
C GLU A 312 12.25 -3.57 34.67
N VAL A 313 11.69 -2.51 34.10
CA VAL A 313 11.01 -2.57 32.79
C VAL A 313 11.95 -3.11 31.70
N LEU A 314 13.20 -2.64 31.64
CA LEU A 314 14.18 -3.14 30.68
C LEU A 314 14.50 -4.63 30.91
N ARG A 315 14.69 -5.02 32.17
CA ARG A 315 15.04 -6.40 32.55
C ARG A 315 13.93 -7.38 32.20
N LEU A 316 12.68 -7.01 32.46
CA LEU A 316 11.51 -7.79 32.06
C LEU A 316 11.38 -7.84 30.54
N ALA A 317 11.73 -6.75 29.85
CA ALA A 317 11.57 -6.67 28.41
C ALA A 317 12.62 -7.48 27.63
N PHE A 318 13.84 -7.56 28.13
CA PHE A 318 14.99 -8.17 27.47
C PHE A 318 15.73 -9.14 28.41
N VAL A 319 15.03 -10.16 28.92
CA VAL A 319 15.52 -11.06 29.98
C VAL A 319 16.98 -11.50 29.83
N GLU A 320 17.38 -11.97 28.64
CA GLU A 320 18.75 -12.45 28.37
C GLU A 320 19.69 -11.33 27.88
N ASP A 321 19.15 -10.33 27.18
CA ASP A 321 19.93 -9.28 26.52
C ASP A 321 20.03 -7.98 27.35
N ALA A 322 19.45 -7.94 28.55
CA ALA A 322 19.31 -6.73 29.36
C ALA A 322 20.64 -5.99 29.63
N PRO A 323 21.77 -6.68 29.93
CA PRO A 323 23.05 -5.99 30.10
C PRO A 323 23.52 -5.30 28.80
N SER A 324 23.36 -5.96 27.65
CA SER A 324 23.71 -5.42 26.34
C SER A 324 22.83 -4.21 25.99
N TRP A 325 21.53 -4.30 26.21
CA TRP A 325 20.60 -3.20 26.01
C TRP A 325 20.86 -2.03 26.96
N SER A 326 21.14 -2.30 28.24
CA SER A 326 21.49 -1.27 29.23
C SER A 326 22.70 -0.45 28.79
N LYS A 327 23.73 -1.13 28.25
CA LYS A 327 24.90 -0.48 27.64
C LYS A 327 24.53 0.34 26.39
N ASN A 328 23.76 -0.24 25.47
CA ASN A 328 23.33 0.43 24.23
C ASN A 328 22.47 1.68 24.50
N LEU A 329 21.64 1.64 25.55
CA LEU A 329 20.81 2.74 26.01
C LEU A 329 21.53 3.70 26.96
N ARG A 330 22.83 3.47 27.23
CA ARG A 330 23.70 4.33 28.05
C ARG A 330 23.15 4.57 29.46
N MET A 331 22.62 3.51 30.08
CA MET A 331 21.96 3.58 31.39
C MET A 331 22.91 3.54 32.60
N ALA A 332 24.20 3.82 32.39
CA ALA A 332 25.18 3.80 33.47
C ALA A 332 24.90 4.91 34.49
N LYS A 333 25.17 4.63 35.77
CA LYS A 333 25.26 5.69 36.79
C LYS A 333 26.37 6.66 36.39
N PRO A 334 26.24 7.98 36.66
CA PRO A 334 27.40 8.87 36.62
C PRO A 334 28.49 8.22 37.46
N SER A 335 29.67 8.01 36.87
CA SER A 335 30.82 7.48 37.61
C SER A 335 31.09 8.42 38.79
N THR A 336 31.18 7.85 39.98
CA THR A 336 31.84 8.45 41.14
C THR A 336 33.34 8.60 40.85
N GLU A 337 33.70 9.36 39.82
CA GLU A 337 35.08 9.73 39.47
C GLU A 337 35.48 11.08 40.10
N GLU A 338 34.55 11.79 40.75
CA GLU A 338 34.88 12.99 41.55
C GLU A 338 35.42 12.66 42.96
N GLU A 339 35.39 11.40 43.41
CA GLU A 339 35.93 11.01 44.72
C GLU A 339 37.42 10.60 44.70
N SER A 340 38.06 10.50 43.52
CA SER A 340 39.48 10.13 43.41
C SER A 340 40.43 11.27 43.03
N LEU A 341 39.96 12.51 42.92
CA LEU A 341 40.80 13.70 42.74
C LEU A 341 40.90 14.60 43.99
N GLY A 342 40.36 14.12 45.12
CA GLY A 342 40.38 14.82 46.40
C GLY A 342 40.96 13.97 47.53
N ARG A 343 42.17 13.42 47.38
CA ARG A 343 43.05 13.05 48.50
C ARG A 343 44.52 13.22 48.15
#